data_AF-A0A939NRV0-F1
#
_entry.id   AF-A0A939NRV0-F1
#
_cell.length_a   1.000
_cell.length_b   1.000
_cell.length_c   1.000
_cell.angle_alpha   90.00
_cell.angle_beta   90.00
_cell.angle_gamma   90.00
#
_symmetry.space_group_name_H-M   'P 1'
#
loop_
_entity.id
_entity.type
_entity.pdbx_description
1 polymer ?
#
loop_
_entity_poly.entity_id
_entity_poly.type
_entity_poly.pdbx_seq_one_letter_code
_entity_poly.pdbx_strand_id
1 'polypeptide(L)' 'MRGVGNRHLQTMLPRLIRRKLRFTPHWQRLELPDGDFVDLARSEDPHRAP' A
#
# COMPACT_ATOMS: atom_id res chain seq x y z
N MET A 1 27.18 8.50 16.74
CA MET A 1 26.02 8.33 15.83
C MET A 1 25.87 9.58 14.96
N ARG A 2 26.49 9.64 13.77
CA ARG A 2 26.56 10.86 12.94
C ARG A 2 25.56 10.92 11.77
N GLY A 3 24.74 9.88 11.56
CA GLY A 3 23.77 9.82 10.47
C GLY A 3 22.41 10.46 10.76
N VAL A 4 22.06 10.71 12.02
CA VAL A 4 20.73 11.21 12.43
C VAL A 4 20.66 12.75 12.42
N GLY A 5 21.79 13.46 12.32
CA GLY A 5 21.82 14.93 12.36
C GLY A 5 21.65 15.64 11.01
N ASN A 6 21.71 14.91 9.88
CA ASN A 6 21.56 15.53 8.57
C ASN A 6 20.09 15.52 8.13
N ARG A 7 19.47 16.71 8.17
CA ARG A 7 18.07 16.93 7.81
C ARG A 7 17.71 16.43 6.41
N HIS A 8 18.67 16.43 5.47
CA HIS A 8 18.46 15.91 4.12
C HIS A 8 18.51 14.38 4.06
N LEU A 9 19.33 13.73 4.89
CA LEU A 9 19.34 12.27 4.97
C LEU A 9 18.06 11.76 5.65
N GLN A 10 17.52 12.47 6.65
CA GLN A 10 16.25 12.11 7.29
C GLN A 10 15.07 12.10 6.31
N THR A 11 15.04 13.02 5.35
CA THR A 11 13.95 13.11 4.37
C THR A 11 14.13 12.16 3.18
N MET A 12 15.38 11.80 2.85
CA MET A 12 15.68 10.84 1.79
C MET A 12 15.60 9.38 2.24
N LEU A 13 15.83 9.10 3.54
CA LEU A 13 15.85 7.76 4.10
C LEU A 13 14.55 6.95 3.88
N PRO A 14 13.34 7.50 4.05
CA PRO A 14 12.09 6.77 3.79
C PRO A 14 11.91 6.38 2.32
N ARG A 15 12.56 7.09 1.38
CA ARG A 15 12.50 6.77 -0.06
C ARG A 15 13.45 5.62 -0.41
N LEU A 16 14.57 5.52 0.29
CA LEU A 16 15.54 4.43 0.15
C LEU A 16 15.00 3.14 0.77
N ILE A 17 14.33 3.23 1.91
CA ILE A 17 13.63 2.12 2.55
C ILE A 17 12.19 2.09 2.02
N ARG A 18 12.02 1.72 0.75
CA ARG A 18 10.68 1.48 0.21
C ARG A 18 10.07 0.29 0.97
N ARG A 19 9.04 0.56 1.78
CA ARG A 19 8.27 -0.50 2.45
C ARG A 19 7.56 -1.32 1.38
N LYS A 20 8.18 -2.44 0.98
CA LYS A 20 7.58 -3.38 0.04
C LYS A 20 6.33 -3.96 0.68
N LEU A 21 5.26 -4.04 -0.09
CA LEU A 21 4.05 -4.75 0.33
C LEU A 21 4.46 -6.21 0.60
N ARG A 22 4.15 -6.72 1.80
CA ARG A 22 4.56 -8.08 2.22
C ARG A 22 3.62 -9.17 1.70
N PHE A 23 2.57 -8.78 0.98
CA PHE A 23 1.54 -9.65 0.44
C PHE A 23 1.20 -9.24 -0.99
N THR A 24 0.71 -10.18 -1.77
CA THR A 24 0.13 -9.90 -3.09
C THR A 24 -1.31 -9.43 -2.87
N PRO A 25 -1.65 -8.18 -3.20
CA PRO A 25 -3.00 -7.68 -2.99
C PRO A 25 -3.95 -8.30 -4.01
N HIS A 26 -5.11 -8.75 -3.55
CA HIS A 26 -6.22 -9.14 -4.40
C HIS A 26 -7.00 -7.88 -4.78
N TRP A 27 -6.97 -7.53 -6.07
CA TRP A 27 -7.70 -6.38 -6.58
C TRP A 27 -9.14 -6.77 -6.89
N GLN A 28 -10.09 -5.96 -6.44
CA GLN A 28 -11.51 -6.11 -6.71
C GLN A 28 -12.11 -4.75 -7.06
N ARG A 29 -12.74 -4.66 -8.23
CA ARG A 29 -13.53 -3.50 -8.62
C ARG A 29 -14.97 -3.69 -8.16
N LEU A 30 -15.51 -2.67 -7.50
CA LEU A 30 -16.91 -2.57 -7.17
C LEU A 30 -17.52 -1.46 -8.02
N GLU A 31 -18.53 -1.80 -8.82
CA GLU A 31 -19.37 -0.82 -9.50
C GLU A 31 -20.49 -0.42 -8.54
N LEU A 32 -20.71 0.88 -8.39
CA LEU A 32 -21.76 1.42 -7.54
C LEU A 32 -23.04 1.68 -8.35
N PRO A 33 -24.22 1.63 -7.72
CA PRO A 33 -25.50 1.82 -8.42
C PRO A 33 -25.70 3.21 -9.04
N ASP A 34 -24.90 4.19 -8.62
CA ASP A 34 -24.86 5.56 -9.16
C ASP A 34 -23.99 5.69 -10.42
N GLY A 35 -23.34 4.60 -10.85
CA GLY A 35 -22.45 4.56 -12.01
C GLY A 35 -20.99 4.89 -11.69
N ASP A 36 -20.64 5.10 -10.41
CA ASP A 36 -19.26 5.24 -9.97
C ASP A 36 -18.59 3.87 -9.74
N PHE A 37 -17.29 3.87 -9.50
CA PHE A 37 -16.55 2.64 -9.17
C PHE A 37 -15.53 2.87 -8.05
N VAL A 38 -15.26 1.80 -7.30
CA VAL A 38 -14.23 1.75 -6.27
C VAL A 38 -13.34 0.53 -6.52
N ASP A 39 -12.03 0.77 -6.64
CA ASP A 39 -11.03 -0.29 -6.71
C ASP A 39 -10.48 -0.59 -5.30
N LEU A 40 -10.75 -1.80 -4.81
CA LEU A 40 -10.32 -2.29 -3.50
C LEU A 40 -9.10 -3.22 -3.65
N ALA A 41 -8.09 -3.02 -2.80
CA ALA A 41 -6.97 -3.95 -2.64
C ALA A 41 -7.14 -4.71 -1.32
N ARG A 42 -7.42 -6.01 -1.38
CA ARG A 42 -7.59 -6.88 -0.21
C ARG A 42 -6.31 -7.66 0.08
N SER A 43 -5.99 -7.84 1.35
CA SER A 43 -4.89 -8.73 1.78
C SER A 43 -5.28 -10.21 1.80
N GLU A 44 -6.59 -10.48 1.87
CA GLU A 44 -7.17 -11.82 1.93
C GLU A 44 -7.90 -12.11 0.61
N ASP A 45 -7.95 -13.38 0.22
CA ASP A 45 -8.67 -13.80 -0.98
C ASP A 45 -10.19 -13.65 -0.77
N PRO A 46 -10.87 -12.75 -1.50
CA PRO A 46 -12.29 -12.53 -1.32
C PRO A 46 -13.18 -13.71 -1.76
N HIS A 47 -12.64 -14.69 -2.50
CA HIS A 47 -13.38 -15.87 -2.97
C HIS A 47 -13.27 -17.06 -2.00
N ARG A 48 -12.45 -16.92 -0.96
CA ARG A 48 -12.30 -17.92 0.10
C ARG A 48 -13.13 -17.53 1.33
N ALA A 49 -14.43 -17.36 1.14
CA ALA A 49 -15.36 -17.33 2.26
C ALA A 49 -15.56 -18.78 2.79
N PRO A 50 -15.51 -19.03 4.12
CA PRO A 50 -15.83 -20.33 4.70
C PRO A 50 -17.32 -20.67 4.59
#